data_AF-A0A6V7IY81-F1
#
_entry.id   AF-A0A6V7IY81-F1
#
_cell.length_a   1.000
_cell.length_b   1.000
_cell.length_c   1.000
_cell.angle_alpha   90.00
_cell.angle_beta   90.00
_cell.angle_gamma   90.00
#
_symmetry.space_group_name_H-M   'P 1'
#
loop_
_entity.id
_entity.type
_entity.pdbx_description
1 polymer ?
#
loop_
_entity_poly.entity_id
_entity_poly.type
_entity_poly.pdbx_seq_one_letter_code
_entity_poly.pdbx_strand_id
1 'polypeptide(L)' 'YNARGFDLNRNFPDHFKQNNKKTQPETEAVKEWVSKIQFVISGSLHGGALVASYPFDNTPNS' A
#
# COMPACT_ATOMS: atom_id res chain seq x y z
N TYR A 1 10.39 2.18 -5.96
CA TYR A 1 10.91 0.81 -5.73
C TYR A 1 11.79 0.82 -4.49
N ASN A 2 11.75 -0.23 -3.67
CA ASN A 2 12.67 -0.40 -2.55
C ASN A 2 14.04 -0.94 -3.02
N ALA A 3 14.98 -1.14 -2.09
CA ALA A 3 16.33 -1.64 -2.37
C ALA A 3 16.37 -3.03 -3.05
N ARG A 4 15.26 -3.79 -2.99
CA ARG A 4 15.11 -5.10 -3.64
C ARG A 4 14.36 -5.03 -4.97
N GLY A 5 14.07 -3.84 -5.48
CA GLY A 5 13.36 -3.66 -6.74
C GLY A 5 11.86 -3.95 -6.65
N PHE A 6 11.25 -3.92 -5.46
CA PHE A 6 9.80 -4.07 -5.29
C PHE A 6 9.11 -2.70 -5.21
N ASP A 7 7.96 -2.59 -5.88
CA ASP A 7 7.07 -1.44 -5.69
C ASP A 7 6.26 -1.62 -4.38
N LEU A 8 6.56 -0.78 -3.39
CA LEU A 8 5.92 -0.83 -2.07
C LEU A 8 4.44 -0.47 -2.11
N ASN A 9 4.01 0.40 -3.04
CA ASN A 9 2.58 0.74 -3.22
C ASN A 9 1.79 -0.36 -3.94
N ARG A 10 2.44 -1.47 -4.27
CA ARG A 10 1.86 -2.69 -4.85
C ARG A 10 2.24 -3.95 -4.05
N ASN A 11 2.71 -3.78 -2.81
CA ASN A 11 3.18 -4.89 -1.96
C ASN A 11 2.26 -5.18 -0.76
N PHE A 12 1.21 -4.39 -0.54
CA PHE A 12 0.17 -4.67 0.44
C PHE A 12 -0.81 -5.74 -0.07
N PRO A 13 -1.52 -6.45 0.85
CA PRO A 13 -2.65 -7.29 0.47
C PRO A 13 -3.70 -6.47 -0.29
N ASP A 14 -4.29 -7.07 -1.31
CA ASP A 14 -5.35 -6.46 -2.12
C ASP A 14 -6.65 -7.26 -1.92
N HIS A 15 -7.77 -6.54 -1.84
CA HIS A 15 -9.07 -7.13 -1.54
C HIS A 15 -9.67 -7.87 -2.74
N PHE A 16 -9.36 -7.44 -3.96
CA PHE A 16 -9.95 -7.95 -5.20
C PHE A 16 -9.08 -9.03 -5.87
N LYS A 17 -7.76 -8.96 -5.68
CA LYS A 17 -6.80 -9.88 -6.29
C LYS A 17 -5.78 -10.37 -5.26
N GLN A 18 -5.54 -11.68 -5.23
CA GLN A 18 -4.49 -12.22 -4.39
C GLN A 18 -3.12 -11.67 -4.82
N ASN A 19 -2.47 -10.94 -3.91
CA ASN A 19 -1.12 -10.42 -4.13
C ASN A 19 -0.08 -11.50 -3.78
N ASN A 20 0.44 -12.19 -4.80
CA ASN A 20 1.44 -13.25 -4.64
C ASN A 20 2.89 -12.74 -4.54
N LYS A 21 3.11 -11.42 -4.46
CA LYS A 21 4.46 -10.85 -4.32
C LYS A 21 5.00 -11.14 -2.92
N LYS A 22 6.31 -11.40 -2.81
CA LYS A 22 6.98 -11.51 -1.52
C LYS A 22 6.82 -10.21 -0.73
N THR A 23 6.28 -10.30 0.49
CA THR A 23 6.16 -9.15 1.39
C THR A 23 7.55 -8.60 1.73
N GLN A 24 7.68 -7.29 1.66
CA GLN A 24 8.90 -6.57 1.95
C GLN A 24 8.93 -6.10 3.42
N PRO A 25 10.12 -5.94 4.02
CA PRO A 25 10.23 -5.53 5.43
C PRO A 25 9.57 -4.16 5.69
N GLU A 26 9.60 -3.24 4.72
CA GLU A 26 8.95 -1.93 4.83
C GLU A 26 7.42 -2.07 4.92
N THR A 27 6.83 -2.96 4.12
CA THR A 27 5.38 -3.24 4.15
C THR A 27 4.98 -3.90 5.46
N GLU A 28 5.78 -4.84 5.97
CA GLU A 28 5.48 -5.52 7.25
C GLU A 28 5.54 -4.55 8.44
N ALA A 29 6.56 -3.68 8.47
CA ALA A 29 6.69 -2.67 9.51
C ALA A 29 5.50 -1.70 9.54
N VAL A 30 4.99 -1.28 8.37
CA VAL A 30 3.82 -0.40 8.30
C VAL A 30 2.55 -1.13 8.72
N LYS A 31 2.36 -2.39 8.30
CA LYS A 31 1.22 -3.21 8.77
C LYS A 31 1.19 -3.33 10.28
N GLU A 32 2.33 -3.65 10.89
CA GLU A 32 2.47 -3.78 12.34
C GLU A 32 2.24 -2.44 13.05
N TRP A 33 2.77 -1.35 12.51
CA TRP A 33 2.57 -0.02 13.09
C TRP A 33 1.10 0.41 13.06
N VAL A 34 0.41 0.20 11.93
CA VAL A 34 -1.01 0.51 11.77
C VAL A 34 -1.89 -0.36 12.67
N SER A 35 -1.51 -1.61 12.95
CA SER A 35 -2.28 -2.47 13.87
C SER A 35 -2.10 -2.11 15.35
N LYS A 36 -1.02 -1.40 15.71
CA LYS A 36 -0.71 -1.02 17.11
C LYS A 36 -1.40 0.27 17.57
N ILE A 37 -1.78 1.14 16.64
CA ILE A 37 -2.33 2.46 16.93
C ILE A 37 -3.67 2.59 16.21
N GLN A 38 -4.69 3.07 16.93
CA GLN A 38 -5.99 3.36 16.33
C GLN A 38 -5.94 4.67 15.53
N PHE A 39 -5.30 4.65 14.37
CA PHE A 39 -5.31 5.77 13.44
C PHE A 39 -6.73 6.07 12.98
N VAL A 40 -7.12 7.35 13.05
CA VAL A 40 -8.47 7.80 12.65
C VAL A 40 -8.47 8.30 11.19
N ILE A 41 -7.40 8.97 10.77
CA ILE A 41 -7.21 9.50 9.40
C ILE A 41 -5.75 9.27 9.01
N SER A 42 -5.50 8.93 7.73
CA SER A 42 -4.16 8.77 7.18
C SER A 42 -4.07 9.36 5.76
N GLY A 43 -2.86 9.64 5.30
CA GLY A 43 -2.57 10.08 3.95
C GLY A 43 -1.13 9.79 3.57
N SER A 44 -0.91 9.29 2.35
CA SER A 44 0.42 8.98 1.80
C SER A 44 0.76 9.95 0.66
N LEU A 45 1.94 10.57 0.75
CA LEU A 45 2.38 11.57 -0.21
C LEU A 45 3.10 10.90 -1.39
N HIS A 46 2.69 11.28 -2.60
CA HIS A 46 3.25 10.76 -3.85
C HIS A 46 3.61 11.92 -4.80
N GLY A 47 4.67 11.73 -5.58
CA GLY A 47 5.03 12.62 -6.69
C GLY A 47 4.65 12.01 -8.04
N GLY A 48 4.41 12.84 -9.06
CA GLY A 48 4.15 12.43 -10.44
C GLY A 48 2.88 13.00 -11.07
N ALA A 49 1.95 13.50 -10.25
CA ALA A 49 0.76 14.23 -10.70
C ALA A 49 0.29 15.22 -9.61
N LEU A 50 -0.46 16.26 -9.99
CA LEU A 50 -1.13 17.16 -9.06
C LEU A 50 -2.58 16.72 -8.89
N VAL A 51 -2.83 15.82 -7.92
CA VAL A 51 -4.15 15.21 -7.68
C VAL A 51 -4.25 14.69 -6.25
N ALA A 52 -5.47 14.58 -5.72
CA ALA A 52 -5.78 13.82 -4.51
C ALA A 52 -6.54 12.54 -4.89
N SER A 53 -5.91 11.38 -4.69
CA SER A 53 -6.57 10.07 -4.88
C SER A 53 -7.20 9.61 -3.57
N TYR A 54 -8.37 9.01 -3.64
CA TYR A 54 -9.10 8.43 -2.51
C TYR A 54 -9.59 7.01 -2.87
N PRO A 55 -9.88 6.16 -1.88
CA PRO A 55 -10.26 4.77 -2.14
C PRO A 55 -11.47 4.62 -3.08
N PHE A 56 -11.54 3.57 -3.89
CA PHE A 56 -10.61 2.43 -3.98
C PHE A 56 -9.62 2.54 -5.15
N ASP A 57 -8.40 2.04 -4.95
CA ASP A 57 -7.35 2.01 -5.98
C ASP A 57 -7.48 0.84 -6.97
N ASN A 58 -8.35 -0.13 -6.71
CA ASN A 58 -8.55 -1.31 -7.54
C ASN A 58 -10.03 -1.74 -7.57
N THR A 59 -10.41 -2.58 -8.54
CA THR A 59 -11.79 -3.07 -8.72
C THR A 59 -11.81 -4.58 -9.01
N PRO A 60 -12.95 -5.30 -8.84
CA PRO A 60 -13.03 -6.73 -9.09
C PRO A 60 -12.63 -7.18 -10.50
N ASN A 61 -12.78 -6.31 -11.50
CA ASN A 61 -12.62 -6.63 -12.93
C ASN A 61 -11.39 -5.95 -13.55
N SER A 62 -10.51 -5.39 -12.73
CA SER A 62 -9.28 -4.71 -13.17
C SER A 62 -8.18 -5.66 -13.64
#